data_AF-A0A6H1A0L5-F1
#
_entry.id   AF-A0A6H1A0L5-F1
#
_cell.length_a   1.000
_cell.length_b   1.000
_cell.length_c   1.000
_cell.angle_alpha   90.00
_cell.angle_beta   90.00
_cell.angle_gamma   90.00
#
_symmetry.space_group_name_H-M   'P 1'
#
loop_
_entity.id
_entity.type
_entity.pdbx_description
1 polymer ?
#
loop_
_entity_poly.entity_id
_entity_poly.type
_entity_poly.pdbx_seq_one_letter_code
_entity_poly.pdbx_strand_id
1 'polypeptide(L)' 'MASTPVSALAERLDVPVGSVAGLEACSAEELTHLDSLVEAAFVREQEAVEAGLKATLQAVPRPLRGRAKSLLFPGGDA' A
#
# COMPACT_ATOMS: atom_id res chain seq x y z
N MET A 1 16.95 -20.29 -4.28
CA MET A 1 15.80 -21.21 -4.37
C MET A 1 14.68 -20.44 -5.06
N ALA A 2 13.97 -21.05 -6.00
CA ALA A 2 12.88 -20.36 -6.70
C ALA A 2 11.77 -20.02 -5.68
N SER A 3 11.34 -18.75 -5.64
CA SER A 3 10.21 -18.31 -4.80
C SER A 3 8.93 -18.97 -5.33
N THR A 4 8.14 -19.58 -4.44
CA THR A 4 6.81 -20.07 -4.81
C THR A 4 5.84 -18.90 -4.86
N PRO A 5 4.73 -18.97 -5.61
CA PRO A 5 3.73 -17.89 -5.65
C PRO A 5 3.21 -17.51 -4.26
N VAL A 6 3.07 -18.49 -3.36
CA VAL A 6 2.64 -18.27 -1.97
C VAL A 6 3.70 -17.52 -1.15
N SER A 7 5.00 -17.82 -1.32
CA SER A 7 6.06 -17.09 -0.61
C SER A 7 6.18 -15.65 -1.10
N ALA A 8 6.00 -15.41 -2.40
CA ALA A 8 5.99 -14.06 -2.96
C ALA A 8 4.79 -13.22 -2.45
N LEU A 9 3.62 -13.84 -2.32
CA LEU A 9 2.44 -13.18 -1.75
C LEU A 9 2.62 -12.85 -0.26
N ALA A 10 3.21 -13.77 0.52
CA ALA A 10 3.53 -13.55 1.94
C ALA A 10 4.49 -12.37 2.12
N GLU A 11 5.54 -12.30 1.30
CA GLU A 11 6.52 -11.22 1.30
C GLU A 11 5.86 -9.87 1.00
N ARG A 12 4.96 -9.81 0.02
CA ARG A 12 4.24 -8.59 -0.33
C ARG A 12 3.32 -8.08 0.77
N LEU A 13 2.66 -9.00 1.47
CA LEU A 13 1.78 -8.67 2.58
C LEU A 13 2.53 -8.39 3.89
N ASP A 14 3.86 -8.53 3.90
CA ASP A 14 4.70 -8.44 5.10
C ASP A 14 4.22 -9.37 6.24
N VAL A 15 3.85 -10.61 5.88
CA VAL A 15 3.40 -11.62 6.83
C VAL A 15 4.24 -12.89 6.75
N PRO A 16 4.33 -13.67 7.85
CA PRO A 16 4.94 -15.00 7.80
C PRO A 16 4.25 -15.89 6.78
N VAL A 17 5.01 -16.71 6.04
CA VAL A 17 4.46 -17.66 5.04
C VAL A 17 3.41 -18.60 5.66
N GLY A 18 3.58 -18.97 6.94
CA GLY A 18 2.60 -19.80 7.66
C GLY A 18 1.21 -19.15 7.80
N SER A 19 1.12 -17.82 7.76
CA SER A 19 -0.16 -17.08 7.80
C SER A 19 -0.96 -17.21 6.51
N VAL A 20 -0.30 -17.55 5.39
CA VAL A 20 -0.94 -17.75 4.08
C VAL A 20 -0.90 -19.22 3.62
N ALA A 21 -0.56 -20.15 4.51
CA ALA A 21 -0.46 -21.58 4.20
C ALA A 21 -1.77 -22.17 3.65
N GLY A 22 -2.93 -21.62 4.03
CA GLY A 22 -4.23 -22.03 3.49
C GLY A 22 -4.40 -21.80 1.98
N LEU A 23 -3.53 -20.97 1.38
CA LEU A 23 -3.54 -20.67 -0.05
C LEU A 23 -2.70 -21.66 -0.87
N GLU A 24 -2.01 -22.63 -0.24
CA GLU A 24 -1.25 -23.67 -0.94
C GLU A 24 -2.14 -24.60 -1.78
N ALA A 25 -3.43 -24.70 -1.44
CA ALA A 25 -4.42 -25.47 -2.21
C ALA A 25 -4.95 -24.71 -3.44
N CYS A 26 -4.69 -23.41 -3.55
CA CYS A 26 -5.11 -22.60 -4.68
C CYS A 26 -4.25 -22.88 -5.90
N SER A 27 -4.87 -22.81 -7.08
CA SER A 27 -4.16 -22.83 -8.34
C SER A 27 -3.27 -21.59 -8.51
N ALA A 28 -2.25 -21.70 -9.38
CA ALA A 28 -1.38 -20.56 -9.68
C ALA A 28 -2.14 -19.38 -10.29
N GLU A 29 -3.22 -19.64 -11.04
CA GLU A 29 -4.08 -18.60 -11.61
C GLU A 29 -4.84 -17.83 -10.52
N GLU A 30 -5.42 -18.54 -9.55
CA GLU A 30 -6.10 -17.93 -8.40
C GLU A 30 -5.13 -17.11 -7.54
N LEU A 31 -3.92 -17.61 -7.31
CA LEU A 31 -2.89 -16.89 -6.57
C LEU A 31 -2.46 -15.61 -7.31
N THR A 32 -2.31 -15.68 -8.64
CA THR A 32 -1.97 -14.51 -9.46
C THR A 32 -3.11 -13.49 -9.45
N HIS A 33 -4.35 -13.96 -9.53
CA HIS A 33 -5.51 -13.08 -9.45
C HIS A 33 -5.60 -12.38 -8.09
N LEU A 34 -5.43 -13.12 -6.99
CA LEU A 34 -5.40 -12.57 -5.64
C LEU A 34 -4.28 -11.52 -5.50
N ASP A 35 -3.10 -11.82 -6.03
CA ASP A 35 -1.95 -10.91 -6.03
C ASP A 35 -2.27 -9.58 -6.74
N SER A 36 -2.94 -9.64 -7.89
CA SER A 36 -3.41 -8.42 -8.61
C SER A 36 -4.46 -7.62 -7.82
N LEU A 37 -5.33 -8.29 -7.07
CA LEU A 37 -6.33 -7.62 -6.23
C LEU A 37 -5.68 -6.92 -5.04
N VAL A 38 -4.66 -7.56 -4.44
CA VAL A 38 -3.85 -6.97 -3.37
C VAL A 38 -3.13 -5.72 -3.90
N GLU A 39 -2.46 -5.81 -5.04
CA GLU A 39 -1.79 -4.67 -5.66
C GLU A 39 -2.78 -3.51 -5.93
N ALA A 40 -3.93 -3.81 -6.52
CA ALA A 40 -4.97 -2.80 -6.77
C ALA A 40 -5.50 -2.16 -5.48
N ALA A 41 -5.62 -2.91 -4.39
CA ALA A 41 -6.04 -2.40 -3.10
C ALA A 41 -5.00 -1.43 -2.50
N PHE A 42 -3.72 -1.80 -2.55
CA PHE A 42 -2.61 -0.95 -2.06
C PHE A 42 -2.52 0.36 -2.84
N VAL A 43 -2.66 0.31 -4.17
CA VAL A 43 -2.68 1.52 -5.01
C VAL A 43 -3.84 2.43 -4.61
N ARG A 44 -5.05 1.89 -4.46
CA ARG A 44 -6.23 2.68 -4.06
C ARG A 44 -6.12 3.25 -2.65
N GLU A 45 -5.52 2.51 -1.72
CA GLU A 45 -5.26 3.00 -0.37
C GLU A 45 -4.29 4.18 -0.40
N GLN A 46 -3.18 4.05 -1.14
CA GLN A 46 -2.20 5.14 -1.29
C GLN A 46 -2.83 6.39 -1.89
N GLU A 47 -3.64 6.25 -2.95
CA GLU A 47 -4.38 7.36 -3.56
C GLU A 47 -5.34 8.02 -2.56
N ALA A 48 -6.05 7.21 -1.75
CA ALA A 48 -6.96 7.71 -0.73
C ALA A 48 -6.22 8.49 0.37
N VAL A 49 -5.06 8.01 0.80
CA VAL A 49 -4.19 8.69 1.77
C VAL A 49 -3.70 10.02 1.20
N GLU A 50 -3.19 10.05 -0.03
CA GLU A 50 -2.76 11.28 -0.70
C GLU A 50 -3.90 12.30 -0.83
N ALA A 51 -5.08 11.85 -1.27
CA ALA A 51 -6.26 12.69 -1.38
C ALA A 51 -6.66 13.27 -0.01
N GLY A 52 -6.63 12.44 1.04
CA GLY A 52 -6.89 12.85 2.42
C GLY A 52 -5.91 13.92 2.89
N LEU A 53 -4.60 13.69 2.72
CA LEU A 53 -3.56 14.64 3.11
C LEU A 53 -3.71 15.99 2.39
N LYS A 54 -4.02 15.96 1.08
CA LYS A 54 -4.25 17.17 0.29
C LYS A 54 -5.49 17.93 0.78
N ALA A 55 -6.58 17.24 1.09
CA ALA A 55 -7.78 17.85 1.64
C ALA A 55 -7.51 18.48 3.02
N THR A 56 -6.77 17.79 3.90
CA THR A 56 -6.37 18.33 5.21
C THR A 56 -5.52 19.60 5.07
N LEU A 57 -4.55 19.63 4.15
CA LEU A 57 -3.75 20.83 3.89
C LEU A 57 -4.58 22.03 3.40
N GLN A 58 -5.63 21.78 2.62
CA GLN A 58 -6.52 22.83 2.15
C GLN A 58 -7.33 23.45 3.29
N ALA A 59 -7.66 22.67 4.32
CA ALA A 59 -8.32 23.16 5.53
C ALA A 59 -7.41 24.03 6.42
N VAL A 60 -6.09 23.95 6.26
CA VAL A 60 -5.14 24.81 7.00
C VAL A 60 -5.19 26.25 6.49
N PRO A 61 -5.26 27.27 7.37
CA PRO A 61 -5.16 28.68 6.98
C PRO A 61 -3.89 28.97 6.17
N ARG A 62 -4.02 29.77 5.11
CA ARG A 62 -2.95 30.08 4.15
C ARG A 62 -1.58 30.43 4.78
N PRO A 63 -1.48 31.27 5.83
CA PRO A 63 -0.18 31.62 6.42
C PRO A 63 0.56 30.43 7.04
N LEU A 64 -0.17 29.40 7.48
CA LEU A 64 0.38 28.24 8.19
C LEU A 64 0.57 27.03 7.27
N ARG A 65 -0.01 27.05 6.07
CA ARG A 65 -0.01 25.90 5.15
C ARG A 65 1.39 25.45 4.73
N GLY A 66 2.33 26.39 4.55
CA GLY A 66 3.72 26.06 4.23
C GLY A 66 4.41 25.26 5.35
N ARG A 67 4.18 25.63 6.60
CA ARG A 67 4.67 24.91 7.79
C ARG A 67 4.01 23.53 7.93
N ALA A 68 2.70 23.45 7.68
CA ALA A 68 1.98 22.17 7.68
C ALA A 68 2.51 21.23 6.58
N LYS A 69 2.76 21.73 5.36
CA LYS A 69 3.37 20.95 4.27
C LYS A 69 4.75 20.41 4.67
N SER A 70 5.60 21.22 5.29
CA SER A 70 6.95 20.77 5.71
C SER A 70 6.94 19.71 6.82
N LEU A 71 5.88 19.66 7.64
CA LEU A 71 5.75 18.65 8.71
C LEU A 71 5.14 17.34 8.21
N LEU A 72 4.19 17.42 7.28
CA LEU A 72 3.50 16.26 6.71
C LEU A 72 4.32 15.57 5.61
N PHE A 73 5.24 16.28 4.96
CA PHE A 73 6.07 15.78 3.86
C PHE A 73 7.56 16.08 4.09
N PRO A 74 8.21 15.46 5.09
CA PRO A 74 9.63 15.68 5.40
C PRO A 74 10.51 15.01 4.34
N GLY A 75 10.91 15.78 3.34
CA GLY A 75 11.65 15.30 2.16
C GLY A 75 11.33 16.09 0.90
N GLY A 76 10.16 16.75 0.88
CA GLY A 76 9.71 17.61 -0.19
C GLY A 76 9.22 16.83 -1.40
N ASP A 77 7.90 16.79 -1.58
CA ASP A 77 7.32 16.68 -2.92
C ASP A 77 6.82 18.05 -3.36
N ALA A 78 7.39 18.52 -4.46
CA ALA A 78 6.93 19.68 -5.21
C ALA A 78 5.56 19.37 -5.79
#